data_AF-A0A2R7PA63-F1
#
_entry.id   AF-A0A2R7PA63-F1
#
_cell.length_a   1.000
_cell.length_b   1.000
_cell.length_c   1.000
_cell.angle_alpha   90.00
_cell.angle_beta   90.00
_cell.angle_gamma   90.00
#
_symmetry.space_group_name_H-M   'P 1'
#
loop_
_entity.id
_entity.type
_entity.pdbx_description
1 polymer ?
#
loop_
_entity_poly.entity_id
_entity_poly.type
_entity_poly.pdbx_seq_one_letter_code
_entity_poly.pdbx_strand_id
1 'polypeptide(L)'
;MKKTIILLAVVAGIQASAQSWNLTGNTGTNPTTDFIGTTDNQSLIFKTNNAEKMRITSGGRFIFHGVTTAGQIWDKNLFFGGGMDVTTTSNNAVFGMGALTQLTEGGGNTAVGTNALSLFTNGTMNVAIGFNSMRNTVSGNSNTALGMNALESFKTGDFNVGIGQAAMASGSLTGNFNVALGVSALRYVNSGSNNTVVGGESFRSIVNGSNNINLGFSNAKLITSGSNNIFIGNYITPYNTTSPENELNIGNWIVGNNGTIGIGQFTSQLPADGVALDGEKYKLFVKDGIKTEKVKVDIAASNGWADYVFEKDYKLMPLNDLAQFIDKNGHLPEVPTTAEAIKNGIELKEMNILLLKKIEELTLHLIDQNKELKAQKEEIEVLKKQVNLSK
;
A
#
# COMPACT_ATOMS: atom_id res chain seq x y z
N MET A 1 87.99 59.00 33.69
CA MET A 1 86.95 59.97 33.28
C MET A 1 86.06 59.33 32.21
N LYS A 2 84.75 59.55 32.30
CA LYS A 2 83.78 59.24 31.25
C LYS A 2 84.18 59.92 29.94
N LYS A 3 84.03 59.25 28.79
CA LYS A 3 82.93 59.50 27.83
C LYS A 3 83.14 58.68 26.54
N THR A 4 82.18 57.79 26.33
CA THR A 4 81.77 57.19 25.07
C THR A 4 81.46 58.25 24.02
N ILE A 5 81.81 58.03 22.75
CA ILE A 5 80.92 58.30 21.61
C ILE A 5 81.10 57.18 20.58
N ILE A 6 80.03 56.39 20.44
CA ILE A 6 79.76 55.49 19.32
C ILE A 6 78.96 56.32 18.30
N LEU A 7 79.26 56.19 17.02
CA LEU A 7 78.27 56.44 15.98
C LEU A 7 78.19 55.18 15.11
N LEU A 8 77.16 54.37 15.38
CA LEU A 8 76.80 53.19 14.61
C LEU A 8 75.82 53.63 13.53
N ALA A 9 76.20 53.44 12.28
CA ALA A 9 75.27 53.04 11.23
C ALA A 9 74.79 51.59 11.56
N VAL A 10 73.64 51.03 11.20
CA VAL A 10 72.50 51.36 10.35
C VAL A 10 71.55 50.14 10.46
N VAL A 11 70.25 50.38 10.24
CA VAL A 11 69.21 49.45 9.73
C VAL A 11 68.54 48.41 10.64
N ALA A 12 67.24 48.34 10.35
CA ALA A 12 66.08 47.79 11.03
C ALA A 12 65.97 46.26 11.07
N GLY A 13 65.07 45.81 11.95
CA GLY A 13 64.40 44.52 11.86
C GLY A 13 63.55 44.29 13.11
N ILE A 14 62.26 44.63 13.07
CA ILE A 14 61.32 44.21 14.11
C ILE A 14 60.63 42.95 13.61
N GLN A 15 60.91 41.81 14.23
CA GLN A 15 60.03 40.63 14.17
C GLN A 15 59.40 40.42 15.55
N ALA A 16 58.07 40.48 15.58
CA ALA A 16 57.28 40.13 16.76
C ALA A 16 57.41 38.63 17.04
N SER A 17 57.72 38.26 18.28
CA SER A 17 57.83 36.89 18.73
C SER A 17 56.44 36.29 18.95
N ALA A 18 56.08 35.26 18.18
CA ALA A 18 54.94 34.42 18.51
C ALA A 18 55.26 33.64 19.80
N GLN A 19 54.37 33.67 20.79
CA GLN A 19 54.53 32.90 22.02
C GLN A 19 54.49 31.42 21.66
N SER A 20 55.64 30.76 21.79
CA SER A 20 55.81 29.38 21.36
C SER A 20 55.29 28.46 22.45
N TRP A 21 54.41 27.54 22.10
CA TRP A 21 54.03 26.45 23.00
C TRP A 21 55.25 25.57 23.24
N ASN A 22 55.78 25.61 24.46
CA ASN A 22 56.99 24.91 24.79
C ASN A 22 56.73 23.40 24.81
N LEU A 23 57.68 22.61 24.31
CA LEU A 23 57.57 21.15 24.29
C LEU A 23 57.53 20.57 25.71
N THR A 24 58.08 21.30 26.69
CA THR A 24 58.04 20.95 28.12
C THR A 24 56.83 21.51 28.87
N GLY A 25 55.91 22.20 28.19
CA GLY A 25 54.79 22.88 28.83
C GLY A 25 55.14 24.23 29.46
N ASN A 26 54.10 25.03 29.71
CA ASN A 26 54.20 26.41 30.15
C ASN A 26 53.56 26.60 31.55
N THR A 27 54.22 27.33 32.47
CA THR A 27 53.64 27.70 33.78
C THR A 27 52.97 29.09 33.73
N GLY A 28 51.67 29.17 34.08
CA GLY A 28 50.93 30.43 34.29
C GLY A 28 50.13 31.02 33.10
N THR A 29 49.26 30.24 32.43
CA THR A 29 48.53 30.61 31.17
C THR A 29 47.09 31.18 31.33
N ASN A 30 46.53 31.90 30.32
CA ASN A 30 45.19 32.54 30.27
C ASN A 30 44.33 32.15 29.03
N PRO A 31 43.14 31.52 29.15
CA PRO A 31 42.38 30.95 28.01
C PRO A 31 41.82 31.92 26.96
N THR A 32 41.60 33.18 27.33
CA THR A 32 41.10 34.19 26.38
C THR A 32 42.21 34.68 25.44
N THR A 33 43.47 34.50 25.84
CA THR A 33 44.64 35.01 25.12
C THR A 33 45.63 33.92 24.69
N ASP A 34 45.66 32.82 25.42
CA ASP A 34 46.60 31.71 25.26
C ASP A 34 45.80 30.44 24.90
N PHE A 35 45.79 30.07 23.62
CA PHE A 35 45.11 28.87 23.11
C PHE A 35 45.94 28.22 22.00
N ILE A 36 45.68 26.93 21.75
CA ILE A 36 46.17 26.22 20.56
C ILE A 36 45.00 26.11 19.62
N GLY A 37 45.16 26.74 18.46
CA GLY A 37 44.03 27.10 17.63
C GLY A 37 44.27 28.51 17.17
N THR A 38 43.19 29.22 16.89
CA THR A 38 43.29 30.52 16.24
C THR A 38 42.40 31.50 16.99
N THR A 39 42.91 32.69 17.27
CA THR A 39 42.16 33.80 17.91
C THR A 39 41.14 34.38 16.95
N ASP A 40 41.42 34.22 15.66
CA ASP A 40 40.50 34.42 14.57
C ASP A 40 39.74 33.11 14.28
N ASN A 41 38.87 33.14 13.27
CA ASN A 41 37.95 32.05 12.98
C ASN A 41 38.56 30.92 12.09
N GLN A 42 39.86 30.62 12.23
CA GLN A 42 40.61 29.63 11.42
C GLN A 42 40.61 28.20 12.00
N SER A 43 40.85 27.20 11.14
CA SER A 43 40.85 25.77 11.53
C SER A 43 42.19 25.35 12.12
N LEU A 44 42.16 24.53 13.15
CA LEU A 44 43.35 23.93 13.71
C LEU A 44 43.74 22.68 12.88
N ILE A 45 44.90 22.73 12.22
CA ILE A 45 45.40 21.66 11.34
C ILE A 45 46.54 20.89 12.01
N PHE A 46 46.51 19.56 11.84
CA PHE A 46 47.56 18.65 12.25
C PHE A 46 48.14 17.89 11.05
N LYS A 47 49.46 17.94 10.91
CA LYS A 47 50.23 17.30 9.84
C LYS A 47 51.24 16.29 10.37
N THR A 48 51.59 15.30 9.55
CA THR A 48 52.77 14.44 9.73
C THR A 48 53.53 14.32 8.41
N ASN A 49 54.87 14.39 8.47
CA ASN A 49 55.73 14.44 7.28
C ASN A 49 55.28 15.51 6.25
N ASN A 50 54.90 16.70 6.75
CA ASN A 50 54.30 17.78 5.97
C ASN A 50 52.98 17.42 5.24
N ALA A 51 52.40 16.25 5.47
CA ALA A 51 51.09 15.84 4.95
C ALA A 51 50.01 16.02 6.02
N GLU A 52 48.86 16.58 5.66
CA GLU A 52 47.73 16.75 6.58
C GLU A 52 47.12 15.40 6.98
N LYS A 53 46.78 15.29 8.27
CA LYS A 53 46.17 14.10 8.87
C LYS A 53 44.91 14.40 9.64
N MET A 54 44.73 15.63 10.10
CA MET A 54 43.54 16.02 10.81
C MET A 54 43.33 17.52 10.74
N ARG A 55 42.07 17.94 10.80
CA ARG A 55 41.64 19.33 10.81
C ARG A 55 40.42 19.49 11.70
N ILE A 56 40.51 20.40 12.66
CA ILE A 56 39.38 20.86 13.48
C ILE A 56 38.95 22.20 12.91
N THR A 57 37.73 22.31 12.43
CA THR A 57 37.23 23.55 11.86
C THR A 57 36.80 24.52 12.96
N SER A 58 36.72 25.80 12.64
CA SER A 58 36.20 26.83 13.53
C SER A 58 34.71 26.66 13.88
N GLY A 59 33.97 25.83 13.12
CA GLY A 59 32.60 25.42 13.44
C GLY A 59 32.49 24.23 14.40
N GLY A 60 33.61 23.71 14.95
CA GLY A 60 33.64 22.63 15.94
C GLY A 60 33.66 21.21 15.35
N ARG A 61 33.93 21.06 14.06
CA ARG A 61 33.98 19.76 13.39
C ARG A 61 35.40 19.25 13.18
N PHE A 62 35.53 17.94 13.16
CA PHE A 62 36.76 17.20 12.99
C PHE A 62 36.79 16.44 11.66
N ILE A 63 37.93 16.51 10.96
CA ILE A 63 38.24 15.79 9.72
C ILE A 63 39.54 15.04 9.93
N PHE A 64 39.63 13.81 9.41
CA PHE A 64 40.84 12.99 9.45
C PHE A 64 41.26 12.59 8.02
N HIS A 65 42.57 12.48 7.77
CA HIS A 65 43.16 12.14 6.47
C HIS A 65 44.16 10.99 6.62
N GLY A 66 44.07 9.98 5.75
CA GLY A 66 45.03 8.87 5.66
C GLY A 66 44.42 7.46 5.72
N VAL A 67 43.63 7.08 4.71
CA VAL A 67 43.35 5.65 4.43
C VAL A 67 44.60 5.09 3.73
N THR A 68 45.65 4.77 4.51
CA THR A 68 46.96 4.38 3.95
C THR A 68 47.13 2.87 3.80
N THR A 69 46.11 2.06 4.09
CA THR A 69 46.14 0.60 3.89
C THR A 69 44.95 0.19 3.04
N ALA A 70 45.21 -0.42 1.88
CA ALA A 70 44.16 -1.00 1.05
C ALA A 70 43.36 -2.04 1.88
N GLY A 71 42.06 -1.83 2.04
CA GLY A 71 41.16 -2.74 2.77
C GLY A 71 40.75 -2.30 4.19
N GLN A 72 41.28 -1.20 4.74
CA GLN A 72 40.72 -0.63 5.98
C GLN A 72 39.44 0.15 5.67
N ILE A 73 38.31 -0.32 6.21
CA ILE A 73 37.03 0.40 6.22
C ILE A 73 37.04 1.29 7.46
N TRP A 74 36.81 2.59 7.29
CA TRP A 74 36.60 3.52 8.41
C TRP A 74 35.34 3.11 9.19
N ASP A 75 35.51 2.62 10.42
CA ASP A 75 34.44 2.15 11.30
C ASP A 75 33.90 3.24 12.25
N LYS A 76 34.45 4.46 12.17
CA LYS A 76 34.15 5.56 13.09
C LYS A 76 33.04 6.47 12.58
N ASN A 77 32.41 7.15 13.54
CA ASN A 77 31.40 8.14 13.24
C ASN A 77 32.03 9.39 12.61
N LEU A 78 31.35 9.95 11.62
CA LEU A 78 31.72 11.19 10.97
C LEU A 78 30.69 12.27 11.33
N PHE A 79 31.06 13.18 12.22
CA PHE A 79 30.17 14.20 12.77
C PHE A 79 30.47 15.59 12.21
N PHE A 80 29.43 16.35 11.86
CA PHE A 80 29.51 17.76 11.47
C PHE A 80 28.35 18.54 12.12
N GLY A 81 28.67 19.41 13.08
CA GLY A 81 27.66 20.31 13.68
C GLY A 81 26.60 19.63 14.55
N GLY A 82 26.70 18.32 14.77
CA GLY A 82 25.80 17.50 15.58
C GLY A 82 26.41 16.12 15.82
N GLY A 83 25.73 15.27 16.58
CA GLY A 83 26.20 13.96 17.02
C GLY A 83 26.61 13.96 18.49
N MET A 84 26.60 12.79 19.13
CA MET A 84 27.30 12.56 20.39
C MET A 84 28.52 11.68 20.18
N ASP A 85 29.61 12.04 20.85
CA ASP A 85 30.82 11.24 20.89
C ASP A 85 30.70 10.17 21.98
N VAL A 86 29.96 9.10 21.69
CA VAL A 86 29.83 7.92 22.57
C VAL A 86 30.44 6.68 21.92
N THR A 87 31.26 5.97 22.68
CA THR A 87 32.13 4.87 22.20
C THR A 87 31.38 3.60 21.82
N THR A 88 30.14 3.45 22.28
CA THR A 88 29.20 2.36 21.95
C THR A 88 28.58 2.51 20.57
N THR A 89 28.87 3.61 19.86
CA THR A 89 28.31 3.89 18.54
C THR A 89 29.38 3.90 17.45
N SER A 90 29.04 3.41 16.26
CA SER A 90 29.98 3.29 15.14
C SER A 90 29.30 3.52 13.80
N ASN A 91 30.08 3.83 12.76
CA ASN A 91 29.61 3.96 11.37
C ASN A 91 28.48 4.98 11.15
N ASN A 92 28.30 5.96 12.04
CA ASN A 92 27.29 7.00 11.86
C ASN A 92 27.82 8.15 10.99
N ALA A 93 27.04 8.63 10.04
CA ALA A 93 27.35 9.81 9.23
C ALA A 93 26.39 10.94 9.59
N VAL A 94 26.86 11.95 10.30
CA VAL A 94 26.02 13.04 10.82
C VAL A 94 26.45 14.37 10.26
N PHE A 95 25.49 15.09 9.70
CA PHE A 95 25.68 16.40 9.13
C PHE A 95 24.48 17.31 9.42
N GLY A 96 24.56 18.15 10.44
CA GLY A 96 23.49 19.10 10.76
C GLY A 96 23.49 19.56 12.20
N MET A 97 23.07 20.81 12.43
CA MET A 97 22.97 21.37 13.78
C MET A 97 21.96 20.58 14.62
N GLY A 98 22.37 20.09 15.78
CA GLY A 98 21.49 19.32 16.66
C GLY A 98 21.07 17.95 16.11
N ALA A 99 21.69 17.48 15.01
CA ALA A 99 21.44 16.15 14.48
C ALA A 99 22.05 15.09 15.40
N LEU A 100 21.39 13.94 15.58
CA LEU A 100 21.87 12.78 16.33
C LEU A 100 22.50 13.09 17.71
N THR A 101 21.91 14.04 18.46
CA THR A 101 22.46 14.53 19.74
C THR A 101 22.13 13.68 20.96
N GLN A 102 21.44 12.53 20.82
CA GLN A 102 21.04 11.69 21.96
C GLN A 102 21.35 10.20 21.78
N LEU A 103 22.07 9.80 20.72
CA LEU A 103 22.37 8.39 20.47
C LEU A 103 23.31 7.84 21.56
N THR A 104 22.88 6.79 22.26
CA THR A 104 23.68 6.12 23.30
C THR A 104 24.12 4.71 22.89
N GLU A 105 23.41 4.04 21.97
CA GLU A 105 23.76 2.70 21.47
C GLU A 105 23.38 2.53 19.99
N GLY A 106 24.13 1.73 19.23
CA GLY A 106 23.84 1.42 17.83
C GLY A 106 24.74 2.13 16.82
N GLY A 107 24.46 2.01 15.52
CA GLY A 107 25.42 2.40 14.49
C GLY A 107 24.93 2.23 13.07
N GLY A 108 25.71 2.73 12.11
CA GLY A 108 25.34 2.74 10.70
C GLY A 108 24.23 3.73 10.36
N ASN A 109 24.00 4.75 11.20
CA ASN A 109 22.95 5.73 10.97
C ASN A 109 23.45 6.92 10.15
N THR A 110 22.68 7.37 9.18
CA THR A 110 22.94 8.61 8.44
C THR A 110 21.96 9.68 8.90
N ALA A 111 22.44 10.76 9.52
CA ALA A 111 21.62 11.86 10.02
C ALA A 111 22.03 13.18 9.36
N VAL A 112 21.27 13.63 8.37
CA VAL A 112 21.60 14.84 7.59
C VAL A 112 20.46 15.86 7.66
N GLY A 113 20.73 17.03 8.23
CA GLY A 113 19.76 18.10 8.42
C GLY A 113 19.62 18.49 9.88
N THR A 114 19.18 19.72 10.13
CA THR A 114 18.99 20.23 11.48
C THR A 114 17.97 19.38 12.24
N ASN A 115 18.36 18.96 13.46
CA ASN A 115 17.60 18.07 14.34
C ASN A 115 17.24 16.69 13.75
N ALA A 116 17.88 16.26 12.65
CA ALA A 116 17.67 14.91 12.14
C ALA A 116 18.10 13.89 13.21
N LEU A 117 17.22 12.94 13.58
CA LEU A 117 17.46 11.97 14.65
C LEU A 117 17.85 12.59 16.02
N SER A 118 17.44 13.82 16.35
CA SER A 118 17.96 14.51 17.54
C SER A 118 17.63 13.85 18.89
N LEU A 119 16.48 13.17 19.00
CA LEU A 119 16.05 12.45 20.21
C LEU A 119 16.28 10.93 20.14
N PHE A 120 17.02 10.47 19.13
CA PHE A 120 17.26 9.05 18.88
C PHE A 120 18.27 8.47 19.86
N THR A 121 17.88 7.47 20.65
CA THR A 121 18.69 6.92 21.77
C THR A 121 19.31 5.56 21.47
N ASN A 122 18.60 4.67 20.76
CA ASN A 122 19.12 3.34 20.41
C ASN A 122 18.62 2.85 19.04
N GLY A 123 19.53 2.40 18.18
CA GLY A 123 19.19 1.63 16.99
C GLY A 123 20.21 1.76 15.87
N THR A 124 20.00 0.98 14.82
CA THR A 124 21.00 0.76 13.77
C THR A 124 20.44 0.95 12.35
N MET A 125 21.32 1.30 11.42
CA MET A 125 21.04 1.32 9.98
C MET A 125 19.90 2.27 9.55
N ASN A 126 19.67 3.37 10.26
CA ASN A 126 18.65 4.35 9.89
C ASN A 126 19.21 5.43 8.96
N VAL A 127 18.40 5.91 8.02
CA VAL A 127 18.73 7.04 7.15
C VAL A 127 17.71 8.14 7.41
N ALA A 128 18.12 9.25 8.03
CA ALA A 128 17.29 10.42 8.26
C ALA A 128 17.90 11.64 7.56
N ILE A 129 17.27 12.09 6.49
CA ILE A 129 17.72 13.21 5.67
C ILE A 129 16.59 14.24 5.55
N GLY A 130 16.78 15.43 6.11
CA GLY A 130 15.84 16.54 6.11
C GLY A 130 15.72 17.23 7.46
N PHE A 131 15.18 18.45 7.46
CA PHE A 131 14.86 19.19 8.68
C PHE A 131 13.88 18.37 9.54
N ASN A 132 14.26 18.09 10.79
CA ASN A 132 13.52 17.25 11.73
C ASN A 132 13.15 15.84 11.23
N SER A 133 13.86 15.31 10.23
CA SER A 133 13.64 13.92 9.81
C SER A 133 13.93 12.97 10.97
N MET A 134 12.97 12.11 11.33
CA MET A 134 13.02 11.24 12.52
C MET A 134 13.36 11.95 13.84
N ARG A 135 13.00 13.23 14.00
CA ARG A 135 13.41 14.04 15.17
C ARG A 135 13.06 13.38 16.51
N ASN A 136 11.82 12.92 16.67
CA ASN A 136 11.31 12.40 17.94
C ASN A 136 11.32 10.87 18.05
N THR A 137 12.05 10.20 17.15
CA THR A 137 12.31 8.75 17.24
C THR A 137 13.17 8.44 18.44
N VAL A 138 12.73 7.50 19.27
CA VAL A 138 13.46 7.07 20.48
C VAL A 138 14.30 5.83 20.17
N SER A 139 13.72 4.85 19.49
CA SER A 139 14.43 3.65 19.02
C SER A 139 13.86 3.07 17.72
N GLY A 140 14.65 2.22 17.04
CA GLY A 140 14.22 1.55 15.80
C GLY A 140 15.38 1.24 14.86
N ASN A 141 15.24 0.21 14.03
CA ASN A 141 16.27 -0.27 13.12
C ASN A 141 15.83 -0.19 11.66
N SER A 142 16.80 0.09 10.78
CA SER A 142 16.63 0.00 9.33
C SER A 142 15.49 0.87 8.76
N ASN A 143 15.23 2.02 9.36
CA ASN A 143 14.23 2.97 8.86
C ASN A 143 14.87 3.96 7.86
N THR A 144 14.12 4.37 6.84
CA THR A 144 14.54 5.39 5.87
C THR A 144 13.55 6.55 5.88
N ALA A 145 14.01 7.74 6.22
CA ALA A 145 13.24 8.97 6.29
C ALA A 145 13.91 10.07 5.46
N LEU A 146 13.31 10.41 4.31
CA LEU A 146 13.81 11.42 3.39
C LEU A 146 12.77 12.52 3.17
N GLY A 147 13.01 13.71 3.69
CA GLY A 147 12.14 14.86 3.57
C GLY A 147 12.02 15.66 4.87
N MET A 148 11.54 16.89 4.77
CA MET A 148 11.22 17.69 5.94
C MET A 148 10.13 16.99 6.76
N ASN A 149 10.40 16.78 8.04
CA ASN A 149 9.51 16.11 8.99
C ASN A 149 9.11 14.67 8.59
N ALA A 150 9.84 13.99 7.69
CA ALA A 150 9.59 12.58 7.43
C ALA A 150 9.83 11.76 8.72
N LEU A 151 8.87 10.91 9.11
CA LEU A 151 8.89 10.14 10.37
C LEU A 151 9.10 11.00 11.64
N GLU A 152 8.79 12.30 11.63
CA GLU A 152 9.10 13.23 12.73
C GLU A 152 8.65 12.74 14.11
N SER A 153 7.45 12.16 14.23
CA SER A 153 6.86 11.73 15.51
C SER A 153 6.94 10.21 15.76
N PHE A 154 7.63 9.47 14.89
CA PHE A 154 7.84 8.04 15.04
C PHE A 154 8.44 7.74 16.42
N LYS A 155 7.92 6.80 17.22
CA LYS A 155 8.43 6.52 18.59
C LYS A 155 9.35 5.29 18.61
N THR A 156 8.82 4.17 18.14
CA THR A 156 9.51 2.88 18.05
C THR A 156 9.03 2.05 16.86
N GLY A 157 9.94 1.34 16.20
CA GLY A 157 9.64 0.35 15.18
C GLY A 157 10.72 0.23 14.11
N ASP A 158 10.63 -0.82 13.32
CA ASP A 158 11.69 -1.23 12.40
C ASP A 158 11.21 -1.28 10.94
N PHE A 159 12.15 -1.11 10.02
CA PHE A 159 11.95 -1.29 8.58
C PHE A 159 10.87 -0.38 7.95
N ASN A 160 10.70 0.84 8.46
CA ASN A 160 9.78 1.81 7.88
C ASN A 160 10.48 2.73 6.87
N VAL A 161 9.79 3.06 5.79
CA VAL A 161 10.27 3.96 4.73
C VAL A 161 9.30 5.12 4.57
N GLY A 162 9.69 6.33 4.96
CA GLY A 162 8.93 7.56 4.70
C GLY A 162 9.73 8.51 3.81
N ILE A 163 9.21 8.78 2.63
CA ILE A 163 9.85 9.66 1.66
C ILE A 163 8.84 10.71 1.22
N GLY A 164 9.17 11.97 1.43
CA GLY A 164 8.31 13.12 1.16
C GLY A 164 8.10 13.99 2.39
N GLN A 165 7.70 15.24 2.16
CA GLN A 165 7.44 16.18 3.24
C GLN A 165 6.29 15.65 4.11
N ALA A 166 6.56 15.51 5.41
CA ALA A 166 5.64 15.00 6.39
C ALA A 166 5.07 13.57 6.12
N ALA A 167 5.78 12.72 5.36
CA ALA A 167 5.43 11.31 5.24
C ALA A 167 5.58 10.63 6.62
N MET A 168 4.53 9.96 7.12
CA MET A 168 4.49 9.34 8.45
C MET A 168 4.90 10.27 9.61
N ALA A 169 4.63 11.58 9.49
CA ALA A 169 5.19 12.58 10.41
C ALA A 169 4.53 12.66 11.78
N SER A 170 3.32 12.13 11.92
CA SER A 170 2.44 12.36 13.06
C SER A 170 1.85 11.05 13.57
N GLY A 171 1.56 11.01 14.87
CA GLY A 171 1.22 9.79 15.58
C GLY A 171 2.42 9.27 16.36
N SER A 172 2.18 8.67 17.52
CA SER A 172 3.19 7.98 18.31
C SER A 172 3.47 6.61 17.68
N LEU A 173 3.87 6.61 16.41
CA LEU A 173 3.89 5.38 15.61
C LEU A 173 4.67 4.28 16.32
N THR A 174 3.94 3.22 16.63
CA THR A 174 4.42 1.92 17.12
C THR A 174 4.08 0.90 16.03
N GLY A 175 5.01 0.62 15.12
CA GLY A 175 4.71 -0.19 13.93
C GLY A 175 5.90 -0.45 13.02
N ASN A 176 5.86 -1.58 12.29
CA ASN A 176 6.97 -2.06 11.47
C ASN A 176 6.56 -2.17 9.99
N PHE A 177 7.54 -2.18 9.09
CA PHE A 177 7.36 -2.50 7.67
C PHE A 177 6.33 -1.60 6.95
N ASN A 178 6.21 -0.33 7.35
CA ASN A 178 5.37 0.62 6.63
C ASN A 178 6.17 1.38 5.57
N VAL A 179 5.60 1.55 4.39
CA VAL A 179 6.14 2.35 3.29
C VAL A 179 5.17 3.51 3.02
N ALA A 180 5.68 4.74 3.04
CA ALA A 180 4.94 5.96 2.72
C ALA A 180 5.77 6.84 1.79
N LEU A 181 5.37 6.92 0.52
CA LEU A 181 6.03 7.72 -0.50
C LEU A 181 5.09 8.83 -0.99
N GLY A 182 5.35 10.07 -0.63
CA GLY A 182 4.58 11.24 -1.04
C GLY A 182 4.42 12.26 0.08
N VAL A 183 4.05 13.49 -0.29
CA VAL A 183 3.77 14.56 0.69
C VAL A 183 2.58 14.18 1.56
N SER A 184 2.75 14.19 2.89
CA SER A 184 1.75 13.76 3.87
C SER A 184 1.18 12.34 3.64
N ALA A 185 1.89 11.46 2.94
CA ALA A 185 1.48 10.05 2.82
C ALA A 185 1.51 9.39 4.20
N LEU A 186 0.44 8.69 4.56
CA LEU A 186 0.31 7.97 5.84
C LEU A 186 0.62 8.85 7.07
N ARG A 187 0.25 10.14 7.03
CA ARG A 187 0.76 11.15 7.96
C ARG A 187 0.43 10.89 9.44
N TYR A 188 -0.76 10.39 9.77
CA TYR A 188 -1.26 10.32 11.15
C TYR A 188 -1.29 8.90 11.74
N VAL A 189 -0.54 7.95 11.17
CA VAL A 189 -0.48 6.57 11.66
C VAL A 189 0.09 6.51 13.08
N ASN A 190 -0.67 5.96 14.01
CA ASN A 190 -0.31 5.83 15.42
C ASN A 190 0.07 4.40 15.79
N SER A 191 -0.63 3.42 15.23
CA SER A 191 -0.25 2.00 15.31
C SER A 191 -0.59 1.28 14.01
N GLY A 192 0.16 0.23 13.67
CA GLY A 192 -0.07 -0.52 12.44
C GLY A 192 1.21 -0.90 11.71
N SER A 193 1.17 -2.06 11.05
CA SER A 193 2.33 -2.60 10.34
C SER A 193 1.96 -3.03 8.92
N ASN A 194 2.99 -3.18 8.07
CA ASN A 194 2.85 -3.72 6.71
C ASN A 194 1.95 -2.87 5.79
N ASN A 195 1.88 -1.56 5.99
CA ASN A 195 1.14 -0.68 5.08
C ASN A 195 2.05 -0.19 3.94
N THR A 196 1.56 -0.22 2.71
CA THR A 196 2.24 0.37 1.55
C THR A 196 1.40 1.51 0.99
N VAL A 197 1.86 2.74 1.15
CA VAL A 197 1.17 3.96 0.70
C VAL A 197 2.06 4.74 -0.26
N VAL A 198 1.56 4.99 -1.47
CA VAL A 198 2.27 5.78 -2.49
C VAL A 198 1.32 6.83 -3.06
N GLY A 199 1.68 8.09 -2.91
CA GLY A 199 0.97 9.25 -3.41
C GLY A 199 0.72 10.31 -2.33
N GLY A 200 0.63 11.57 -2.75
CA GLY A 200 0.45 12.70 -1.85
C GLY A 200 -0.92 12.71 -1.19
N GLU A 201 -0.98 13.05 0.09
CA GLU A 201 -2.22 13.14 0.90
C GLU A 201 -3.01 11.82 0.97
N SER A 202 -2.39 10.70 0.59
CA SER A 202 -3.00 9.38 0.58
C SER A 202 -2.94 8.73 1.95
N PHE A 203 -4.04 8.07 2.35
CA PHE A 203 -4.18 7.43 3.66
C PHE A 203 -3.78 8.33 4.83
N ARG A 204 -4.01 9.64 4.68
CA ARG A 204 -3.43 10.66 5.55
C ARG A 204 -3.82 10.45 7.01
N SER A 205 -5.07 10.08 7.28
CA SER A 205 -5.68 10.06 8.62
C SER A 205 -5.74 8.69 9.31
N ILE A 206 -5.21 7.62 8.70
CA ILE A 206 -5.31 6.29 9.34
C ILE A 206 -4.56 6.33 10.66
N VAL A 207 -5.23 6.01 11.76
CA VAL A 207 -4.67 6.00 13.12
C VAL A 207 -4.21 4.59 13.47
N ASN A 208 -5.07 3.58 13.23
CA ASN A 208 -4.80 2.19 13.54
C ASN A 208 -5.17 1.28 12.36
N GLY A 209 -4.21 0.65 11.69
CA GLY A 209 -4.52 -0.27 10.60
C GLY A 209 -3.29 -0.96 10.02
N SER A 210 -3.45 -2.19 9.56
CA SER A 210 -2.33 -3.01 9.06
C SER A 210 -2.64 -3.67 7.73
N ASN A 211 -1.57 -4.06 7.02
CA ASN A 211 -1.65 -4.83 5.77
C ASN A 211 -2.44 -4.12 4.66
N ASN A 212 -2.41 -2.78 4.61
CA ASN A 212 -3.11 -2.03 3.58
C ASN A 212 -2.18 -1.67 2.41
N ILE A 213 -2.72 -1.67 1.20
CA ILE A 213 -2.06 -1.12 0.00
C ILE A 213 -2.88 0.07 -0.47
N ASN A 214 -2.27 1.25 -0.55
CA ASN A 214 -2.91 2.44 -1.08
C ASN A 214 -2.01 3.17 -2.10
N LEU A 215 -2.47 3.28 -3.33
CA LEU A 215 -1.75 3.91 -4.43
C LEU A 215 -2.60 5.01 -5.09
N GLY A 216 -2.13 6.27 -5.03
CA GLY A 216 -2.69 7.42 -5.73
C GLY A 216 -2.79 8.69 -4.89
N PHE A 217 -3.39 9.75 -5.44
CA PHE A 217 -3.46 11.08 -4.81
C PHE A 217 -4.74 11.28 -4.00
N SER A 218 -4.60 11.81 -2.79
CA SER A 218 -5.71 12.06 -1.85
C SER A 218 -6.63 10.84 -1.69
N ASN A 219 -6.06 9.65 -1.77
CA ASN A 219 -6.79 8.41 -1.88
C ASN A 219 -7.15 7.84 -0.51
N ALA A 220 -8.43 7.54 -0.27
CA ALA A 220 -8.96 7.11 1.03
C ALA A 220 -8.42 7.95 2.21
N LYS A 221 -8.40 9.28 2.01
CA LYS A 221 -7.69 10.25 2.85
C LYS A 221 -8.11 10.24 4.32
N LEU A 222 -9.40 10.00 4.59
CA LEU A 222 -10.04 10.28 5.87
C LEU A 222 -10.34 9.04 6.72
N ILE A 223 -9.94 7.84 6.29
CA ILE A 223 -10.13 6.65 7.13
C ILE A 223 -9.29 6.80 8.41
N THR A 224 -9.81 6.29 9.53
CA THR A 224 -9.15 6.38 10.84
C THR A 224 -8.70 5.01 11.35
N SER A 225 -9.28 3.94 10.85
CA SER A 225 -8.81 2.58 11.06
C SER A 225 -9.09 1.70 9.84
N GLY A 226 -8.72 0.41 9.90
CA GLY A 226 -9.01 -0.54 8.83
C GLY A 226 -7.80 -1.34 8.38
N SER A 227 -8.00 -2.62 8.08
CA SER A 227 -6.94 -3.55 7.69
C SER A 227 -7.26 -4.32 6.42
N ASN A 228 -6.20 -4.84 5.79
CA ASN A 228 -6.30 -5.72 4.62
C ASN A 228 -7.01 -5.08 3.42
N ASN A 229 -6.93 -3.75 3.29
CA ASN A 229 -7.56 -3.03 2.19
C ASN A 229 -6.59 -2.79 1.03
N ILE A 230 -7.11 -2.76 -0.19
CA ILE A 230 -6.37 -2.41 -1.40
C ILE A 230 -7.12 -1.29 -2.12
N PHE A 231 -6.55 -0.09 -2.12
CA PHE A 231 -7.11 1.08 -2.79
C PHE A 231 -6.16 1.62 -3.85
N ILE A 232 -6.60 1.63 -5.11
CA ILE A 232 -5.75 2.07 -6.22
C ILE A 232 -6.54 3.08 -7.07
N GLY A 233 -6.10 4.34 -7.05
CA GLY A 233 -6.76 5.43 -7.76
C GLY A 233 -6.64 6.76 -7.03
N ASN A 234 -7.33 7.78 -7.53
CA ASN A 234 -7.36 9.10 -6.91
C ASN A 234 -8.72 9.32 -6.25
N TYR A 235 -8.72 9.95 -5.08
CA TYR A 235 -9.94 10.35 -4.38
C TYR A 235 -10.95 9.20 -4.13
N ILE A 236 -10.49 7.95 -3.96
CA ILE A 236 -11.39 6.86 -3.55
C ILE A 236 -11.91 7.16 -2.16
N THR A 237 -13.23 7.04 -2.01
CA THR A 237 -13.91 7.05 -0.72
C THR A 237 -14.38 5.61 -0.47
N PRO A 238 -13.81 4.90 0.52
CA PRO A 238 -14.24 3.55 0.85
C PRO A 238 -15.71 3.51 1.26
N TYR A 239 -16.35 2.35 1.13
CA TYR A 239 -17.75 2.20 1.52
C TYR A 239 -17.96 2.47 3.01
N ASN A 240 -17.10 1.90 3.86
CA ASN A 240 -16.97 2.34 5.24
C ASN A 240 -15.94 3.47 5.29
N THR A 241 -16.42 4.70 5.46
CA THR A 241 -15.58 5.90 5.41
C THR A 241 -14.64 6.09 6.61
N THR A 242 -14.74 5.21 7.62
CA THR A 242 -13.95 5.30 8.86
C THR A 242 -13.03 4.11 9.08
N SER A 243 -13.51 2.90 8.78
CA SER A 243 -12.91 1.63 9.18
C SER A 243 -13.13 0.52 8.15
N PRO A 244 -12.73 0.69 6.88
CA PRO A 244 -12.87 -0.37 5.88
C PRO A 244 -12.03 -1.59 6.25
N GLU A 245 -12.55 -2.78 5.99
CA GLU A 245 -11.87 -4.05 6.28
C GLU A 245 -12.04 -4.98 5.07
N ASN A 246 -10.94 -5.58 4.62
CA ASN A 246 -10.91 -6.50 3.47
C ASN A 246 -11.53 -5.91 2.18
N GLU A 247 -11.43 -4.60 2.00
CA GLU A 247 -12.00 -3.91 0.85
C GLU A 247 -10.97 -3.81 -0.28
N LEU A 248 -11.37 -4.21 -1.48
CA LEU A 248 -10.69 -3.86 -2.73
C LEU A 248 -11.47 -2.73 -3.38
N ASN A 249 -10.80 -1.65 -3.78
CA ASN A 249 -11.38 -0.65 -4.68
C ASN A 249 -10.31 -0.08 -5.61
N ILE A 250 -10.50 -0.31 -6.90
CA ILE A 250 -9.65 0.22 -7.97
C ILE A 250 -10.49 1.21 -8.79
N GLY A 251 -10.18 2.49 -8.63
CA GLY A 251 -10.78 3.60 -9.37
C GLY A 251 -12.29 3.76 -9.21
N ASN A 252 -12.91 3.16 -8.18
CA ASN A 252 -14.38 3.03 -8.00
C ASN A 252 -15.06 2.19 -9.09
N TRP A 253 -14.31 1.33 -9.81
CA TRP A 253 -14.82 0.50 -10.89
C TRP A 253 -14.68 -0.99 -10.62
N ILE A 254 -13.56 -1.43 -10.05
CA ILE A 254 -13.38 -2.80 -9.59
C ILE A 254 -13.39 -2.75 -8.09
N VAL A 255 -14.41 -3.34 -7.49
CA VAL A 255 -14.58 -3.37 -6.04
C VAL A 255 -14.57 -4.80 -5.55
N GLY A 256 -14.24 -5.01 -4.28
CA GLY A 256 -14.30 -6.32 -3.68
C GLY A 256 -14.47 -6.26 -2.18
N ASN A 257 -15.06 -7.32 -1.64
CA ASN A 257 -15.25 -7.52 -0.21
C ASN A 257 -15.11 -9.02 0.11
N ASN A 258 -14.08 -9.39 0.86
CA ASN A 258 -13.86 -10.76 1.36
C ASN A 258 -14.03 -11.88 0.30
N GLY A 259 -13.40 -11.71 -0.87
CA GLY A 259 -13.41 -12.69 -1.96
C GLY A 259 -14.60 -12.59 -2.92
N THR A 260 -15.52 -11.66 -2.71
CA THR A 260 -16.52 -11.24 -3.70
C THR A 260 -15.98 -10.08 -4.53
N ILE A 261 -16.15 -10.13 -5.85
CA ILE A 261 -15.69 -9.07 -6.79
C ILE A 261 -16.87 -8.44 -7.51
N GLY A 262 -16.81 -7.12 -7.68
CA GLY A 262 -17.75 -6.34 -8.46
C GLY A 262 -17.05 -5.57 -9.57
N ILE A 263 -17.68 -5.52 -10.73
CA ILE A 263 -17.31 -4.65 -11.84
C ILE A 263 -18.45 -3.66 -12.08
N GLY A 264 -18.17 -2.38 -11.89
CA GLY A 264 -19.12 -1.27 -12.00
C GLY A 264 -19.23 -0.43 -10.72
N GLN A 265 -20.10 0.57 -10.76
CA GLN A 265 -20.35 1.47 -9.63
C GLN A 265 -21.49 0.94 -8.75
N PHE A 266 -21.14 0.46 -7.55
CA PHE A 266 -22.08 0.01 -6.52
C PHE A 266 -22.28 1.10 -5.48
N THR A 267 -23.51 1.28 -5.01
CA THR A 267 -23.88 2.25 -3.96
C THR A 267 -23.76 1.70 -2.55
N SER A 268 -23.60 0.38 -2.42
CA SER A 268 -23.38 -0.33 -1.16
C SER A 268 -22.21 -1.30 -1.33
N GLN A 269 -21.55 -1.64 -0.23
CA GLN A 269 -20.51 -2.67 -0.22
C GLN A 269 -21.11 -4.01 -0.67
N LEU A 270 -20.33 -4.79 -1.42
CA LEU A 270 -20.73 -6.14 -1.83
C LEU A 270 -20.86 -7.06 -0.61
N PRO A 271 -21.73 -8.09 -0.66
CA PRO A 271 -21.84 -9.08 0.40
C PRO A 271 -20.52 -9.84 0.56
N ALA A 272 -20.00 -9.87 1.79
CA ALA A 272 -18.71 -10.51 2.12
C ALA A 272 -18.74 -12.03 1.92
N ASP A 273 -19.87 -12.68 2.20
CA ASP A 273 -20.10 -14.10 1.93
C ASP A 273 -20.44 -14.37 0.46
N GLY A 274 -20.84 -13.34 -0.28
CA GLY A 274 -21.32 -13.42 -1.66
C GLY A 274 -22.82 -13.67 -1.76
N VAL A 275 -23.55 -13.72 -0.64
CA VAL A 275 -25.00 -13.95 -0.64
C VAL A 275 -25.71 -12.68 -1.09
N ALA A 276 -26.38 -12.73 -2.24
CA ALA A 276 -27.15 -11.62 -2.79
C ALA A 276 -28.54 -11.52 -2.14
N LEU A 277 -29.35 -10.54 -2.58
CA LEU A 277 -30.68 -10.27 -2.01
C LEU A 277 -31.70 -11.39 -2.27
N ASP A 278 -31.45 -12.21 -3.28
CA ASP A 278 -32.20 -13.43 -3.60
C ASP A 278 -31.87 -14.60 -2.65
N GLY A 279 -30.82 -14.48 -1.82
CA GLY A 279 -30.34 -15.54 -0.94
C GLY A 279 -29.32 -16.48 -1.59
N GLU A 280 -29.02 -16.28 -2.87
CA GLU A 280 -28.08 -17.09 -3.63
C GLU A 280 -26.65 -16.53 -3.55
N LYS A 281 -25.67 -17.41 -3.72
CA LYS A 281 -24.26 -17.08 -3.51
C LYS A 281 -23.53 -16.82 -4.82
N TYR A 282 -23.08 -15.58 -5.01
CA TYR A 282 -22.31 -15.14 -6.17
C TYR A 282 -20.93 -14.62 -5.75
N LYS A 283 -19.92 -14.89 -6.58
CA LYS A 283 -18.56 -14.35 -6.40
C LYS A 283 -18.22 -13.21 -7.35
N LEU A 284 -18.99 -13.02 -8.42
CA LEU A 284 -18.79 -11.97 -9.39
C LEU A 284 -20.11 -11.23 -9.65
N PHE A 285 -20.11 -9.94 -9.38
CA PHE A 285 -21.22 -9.02 -9.63
C PHE A 285 -20.81 -8.09 -10.77
N VAL A 286 -21.59 -8.02 -11.85
CA VAL A 286 -21.28 -7.14 -12.99
C VAL A 286 -22.46 -6.24 -13.28
N LYS A 287 -22.26 -4.92 -13.15
CA LYS A 287 -23.26 -3.91 -13.54
C LYS A 287 -23.16 -3.65 -15.04
N ASP A 288 -24.30 -3.33 -15.66
CA ASP A 288 -24.42 -3.01 -17.10
C ASP A 288 -24.09 -4.17 -18.06
N GLY A 289 -23.99 -5.41 -17.54
CA GLY A 289 -23.95 -6.64 -18.31
C GLY A 289 -22.56 -7.10 -18.75
N ILE A 290 -22.51 -8.23 -19.46
CA ILE A 290 -21.28 -8.86 -19.96
C ILE A 290 -21.40 -9.06 -21.47
N LYS A 291 -20.50 -8.45 -22.24
CA LYS A 291 -20.31 -8.76 -23.67
C LYS A 291 -19.16 -9.75 -23.81
N THR A 292 -19.44 -10.93 -24.32
CA THR A 292 -18.43 -11.99 -24.53
C THR A 292 -18.66 -12.69 -25.86
N GLU A 293 -17.58 -13.17 -26.49
CA GLU A 293 -17.65 -14.00 -27.70
C GLU A 293 -18.05 -15.45 -27.37
N LYS A 294 -17.78 -15.91 -26.14
CA LYS A 294 -18.06 -17.28 -25.72
C LYS A 294 -18.32 -17.36 -24.22
N VAL A 295 -19.33 -18.14 -23.86
CA VAL A 295 -19.63 -18.51 -22.48
C VAL A 295 -19.87 -20.02 -22.41
N LYS A 296 -19.27 -20.69 -21.44
CA LYS A 296 -19.51 -22.10 -21.13
C LYS A 296 -20.00 -22.18 -19.69
N VAL A 297 -21.15 -22.81 -19.48
CA VAL A 297 -21.72 -23.04 -18.15
C VAL A 297 -21.63 -24.52 -17.86
N ASP A 298 -20.88 -24.89 -16.83
CA ASP A 298 -20.72 -26.29 -16.46
C ASP A 298 -21.99 -26.82 -15.76
N ILE A 299 -22.27 -28.10 -16.01
CA ILE A 299 -23.40 -28.81 -15.43
C ILE A 299 -22.82 -29.66 -14.29
N ALA A 300 -23.06 -29.23 -13.04
CA ALA A 300 -22.78 -30.10 -11.90
C ALA A 300 -23.64 -31.36 -12.04
N ALA A 301 -23.00 -32.53 -11.92
CA ALA A 301 -23.47 -33.83 -12.41
C ALA A 301 -24.83 -34.36 -11.88
N SER A 302 -25.55 -33.58 -11.08
CA SER A 302 -26.83 -33.95 -10.44
C SER A 302 -28.07 -33.31 -11.06
N ASN A 303 -27.93 -32.30 -11.92
CA ASN A 303 -29.08 -31.56 -12.44
C ASN A 303 -29.39 -32.09 -13.85
N GLY A 304 -30.22 -33.12 -13.89
CA GLY A 304 -30.60 -33.91 -15.05
C GLY A 304 -30.80 -33.07 -16.31
N TRP A 305 -30.07 -33.46 -17.36
CA TRP A 305 -30.37 -33.04 -18.72
C TRP A 305 -31.79 -33.50 -19.07
N ALA A 306 -32.52 -32.74 -19.89
CA ALA A 306 -33.98 -32.90 -20.06
C ALA A 306 -34.44 -34.26 -20.62
N ASP A 307 -33.51 -35.10 -21.12
CA ASP A 307 -33.75 -36.39 -21.77
C ASP A 307 -34.76 -37.33 -21.06
N TYR A 308 -34.95 -37.18 -19.75
CA TYR A 308 -35.95 -37.94 -18.98
C TYR A 308 -37.40 -37.74 -19.48
N VAL A 309 -37.70 -36.68 -20.24
CA VAL A 309 -39.02 -36.46 -20.85
C VAL A 309 -39.41 -37.61 -21.80
N PHE A 310 -38.42 -38.32 -22.36
CA PHE A 310 -38.64 -39.46 -23.24
C PHE A 310 -38.73 -40.81 -22.53
N GLU A 311 -38.64 -40.84 -21.20
CA GLU A 311 -38.82 -42.07 -20.42
C GLU A 311 -40.28 -42.54 -20.46
N LYS A 312 -40.49 -43.86 -20.41
CA LYS A 312 -41.83 -44.47 -20.64
C LYS A 312 -42.86 -44.11 -19.56
N ASP A 313 -42.40 -43.74 -18.38
CA ASP A 313 -43.20 -43.35 -17.22
C ASP A 313 -43.34 -41.83 -17.09
N TYR A 314 -42.79 -41.04 -18.03
CA TYR A 314 -42.99 -39.60 -18.07
C TYR A 314 -44.47 -39.25 -18.24
N LYS A 315 -45.01 -38.48 -17.30
CA LYS A 315 -46.41 -38.04 -17.32
C LYS A 315 -46.55 -36.74 -18.09
N LEU A 316 -46.77 -36.83 -19.40
CA LEU A 316 -47.09 -35.69 -20.24
C LEU A 316 -48.48 -35.13 -19.87
N MET A 317 -48.56 -33.82 -19.61
CA MET A 317 -49.83 -33.15 -19.31
C MET A 317 -50.74 -33.16 -20.55
N PRO A 318 -51.99 -33.65 -20.48
CA PRO A 318 -52.91 -33.61 -21.61
C PRO A 318 -53.16 -32.18 -22.12
N LEU A 319 -53.34 -32.01 -23.43
CA LEU A 319 -53.49 -30.68 -24.05
C LEU A 319 -54.66 -29.86 -23.49
N ASN A 320 -55.77 -30.51 -23.14
CA ASN A 320 -56.91 -29.83 -22.52
C ASN A 320 -56.58 -29.26 -21.13
N ASP A 321 -55.81 -30.00 -20.33
CA ASP A 321 -55.39 -29.57 -19.00
C ASP A 321 -54.34 -28.46 -19.10
N LEU A 322 -53.44 -28.58 -20.08
CA LEU A 322 -52.46 -27.54 -20.39
C LEU A 322 -53.13 -26.24 -20.82
N ALA A 323 -54.15 -26.30 -21.68
CA ALA A 323 -54.92 -25.14 -22.11
C ALA A 323 -55.61 -24.46 -20.91
N GLN A 324 -56.28 -25.23 -20.04
CA GLN A 324 -56.88 -24.70 -18.81
C GLN A 324 -55.85 -24.07 -17.88
N PHE A 325 -54.66 -24.67 -17.77
CA PHE A 325 -53.57 -24.12 -16.96
C PHE A 325 -53.12 -22.75 -17.50
N ILE A 326 -52.94 -22.64 -18.82
CA ILE A 326 -52.52 -21.38 -19.46
C ILE A 326 -53.61 -20.32 -19.31
N ASP A 327 -54.88 -20.66 -19.54
CA ASP A 327 -56.00 -19.72 -19.38
C ASP A 327 -56.09 -19.18 -17.94
N LYS A 328 -55.76 -20.02 -16.96
CA LYS A 328 -55.79 -19.64 -15.54
C LYS A 328 -54.56 -18.86 -15.09
N ASN A 329 -53.36 -19.24 -15.53
CA ASN A 329 -52.10 -18.74 -14.97
C ASN A 329 -51.34 -17.79 -15.90
N GLY A 330 -51.62 -17.78 -17.20
CA GLY A 330 -50.99 -16.90 -18.18
C GLY A 330 -49.54 -17.26 -18.56
N HIS A 331 -49.05 -18.42 -18.14
CA HIS A 331 -47.72 -18.94 -18.49
C HIS A 331 -47.73 -20.47 -18.56
N LEU A 332 -46.66 -21.05 -19.12
CA LEU A 332 -46.48 -22.50 -19.16
C LEU A 332 -46.18 -23.07 -17.76
N PRO A 333 -46.55 -24.34 -17.48
CA PRO A 333 -46.15 -25.02 -16.25
C PRO A 333 -44.63 -24.96 -16.03
N GLU A 334 -44.21 -24.76 -14.78
CA GLU A 334 -42.81 -24.66 -14.32
C GLU A 334 -42.00 -23.45 -14.84
N VAL A 335 -42.49 -22.74 -15.86
CA VAL A 335 -41.86 -21.49 -16.31
C VAL A 335 -42.17 -20.40 -15.29
N PRO A 336 -41.15 -19.73 -14.73
CA PRO A 336 -41.36 -18.68 -13.74
C PRO A 336 -42.18 -17.54 -14.33
N THR A 337 -43.03 -16.94 -13.50
CA THR A 337 -43.75 -15.73 -13.85
C THR A 337 -42.79 -14.56 -14.06
N THR A 338 -43.22 -13.53 -14.79
CA THR A 338 -42.46 -12.28 -14.91
C THR A 338 -42.11 -11.68 -13.55
N ALA A 339 -43.03 -11.78 -12.57
CA ALA A 339 -42.80 -11.27 -11.21
C ALA A 339 -41.69 -12.05 -10.48
N GLU A 340 -41.67 -13.38 -10.60
CA GLU A 340 -40.62 -14.23 -10.03
C GLU A 340 -39.27 -13.99 -10.71
N ALA A 341 -39.25 -13.88 -12.04
CA ALA A 341 -38.04 -13.62 -12.81
C ALA A 341 -37.42 -12.24 -12.49
N ILE A 342 -38.24 -11.22 -12.28
CA ILE A 342 -37.76 -9.89 -11.85
C ILE A 342 -37.19 -9.96 -10.43
N LYS A 343 -37.82 -10.74 -9.55
CA LYS A 343 -37.44 -10.81 -8.12
C LYS A 343 -36.16 -11.61 -7.89
N ASN A 344 -36.04 -12.77 -8.53
CA ASN A 344 -34.99 -13.75 -8.24
C ASN A 344 -33.93 -13.87 -9.34
N GLY A 345 -34.11 -13.17 -10.47
CA GLY A 345 -33.29 -13.38 -11.66
C GLY A 345 -33.63 -14.70 -12.37
N ILE A 346 -32.85 -15.02 -13.41
CA ILE A 346 -32.98 -16.27 -14.17
C ILE A 346 -31.59 -16.89 -14.30
N GLU A 347 -31.44 -18.11 -13.79
CA GLU A 347 -30.22 -18.90 -13.98
C GLU A 347 -30.17 -19.43 -15.43
N LEU A 348 -29.18 -18.96 -16.19
CA LEU A 348 -29.06 -19.23 -17.63
C LEU A 348 -29.05 -20.74 -17.95
N LYS A 349 -28.38 -21.54 -17.11
CA LYS A 349 -28.32 -22.99 -17.24
C LYS A 349 -29.70 -23.63 -17.08
N GLU A 350 -30.41 -23.26 -16.01
CA GLU A 350 -31.70 -23.86 -15.67
C GLU A 350 -32.77 -23.47 -16.67
N MET A 351 -32.75 -22.22 -17.14
CA MET A 351 -33.63 -21.79 -18.22
C MET A 351 -33.37 -22.56 -19.51
N ASN A 352 -32.11 -22.81 -19.89
CA ASN A 352 -31.81 -23.61 -21.08
C ASN A 352 -32.29 -25.06 -20.96
N ILE A 353 -32.17 -25.68 -19.77
CA ILE A 353 -32.69 -27.03 -19.52
C ILE A 353 -34.22 -27.04 -19.55
N LEU A 354 -34.88 -26.04 -18.95
CA LEU A 354 -36.33 -25.92 -18.96
C LEU A 354 -36.86 -25.68 -20.38
N LEU A 355 -36.21 -24.83 -21.17
CA LEU A 355 -36.53 -24.63 -22.58
C LEU A 355 -36.39 -25.93 -23.38
N LEU A 356 -35.33 -26.71 -23.15
CA LEU A 356 -35.15 -28.02 -23.79
C LEU A 356 -36.29 -28.97 -23.40
N LYS A 357 -36.63 -29.07 -22.10
CA LYS A 357 -37.77 -29.85 -21.61
C LYS A 357 -39.07 -29.47 -22.33
N LYS A 358 -39.38 -28.18 -22.45
CA LYS A 358 -40.62 -27.73 -23.13
C LYS A 358 -40.61 -28.03 -24.63
N ILE A 359 -39.45 -28.03 -25.28
CA ILE A 359 -39.31 -28.47 -26.68
C ILE A 359 -39.58 -29.98 -26.80
N GLU A 360 -39.11 -30.79 -25.86
CA GLU A 360 -39.33 -32.24 -25.86
C GLU A 360 -40.80 -32.60 -25.58
N GLU A 361 -41.45 -31.95 -24.62
CA GLU A 361 -42.89 -32.09 -24.35
C GLU A 361 -43.73 -31.71 -25.58
N LEU A 362 -43.40 -30.59 -26.23
CA LEU A 362 -44.04 -30.18 -27.49
C LEU A 362 -43.83 -31.24 -28.59
N THR A 363 -42.64 -31.83 -28.66
CA THR A 363 -42.33 -32.89 -29.63
C THR A 363 -43.20 -34.14 -29.40
N LEU A 364 -43.44 -34.53 -28.14
CA LEU A 364 -44.35 -35.63 -27.81
C LEU A 364 -45.80 -35.33 -28.22
N HIS A 365 -46.30 -34.12 -27.94
CA HIS A 365 -47.64 -33.71 -28.38
C HIS A 365 -47.79 -33.73 -29.91
N LEU A 366 -46.76 -33.31 -30.65
CA LEU A 366 -46.77 -33.37 -32.11
C LEU A 366 -46.77 -34.81 -32.63
N ILE A 367 -46.03 -35.71 -31.99
CA ILE A 367 -46.04 -37.14 -32.33
C ILE A 367 -47.44 -37.73 -32.14
N ASP A 368 -48.10 -37.43 -31.02
CA ASP A 368 -49.45 -37.93 -30.74
C ASP A 368 -50.50 -37.32 -31.66
N GLN A 369 -50.43 -36.01 -31.92
CA GLN A 369 -51.30 -35.36 -32.89
C GLN A 369 -51.13 -35.96 -34.30
N ASN A 370 -49.90 -36.30 -34.71
CA ASN A 370 -49.67 -36.97 -35.98
C ASN A 370 -50.25 -38.40 -36.03
N LYS A 371 -50.25 -39.13 -34.91
CA LYS A 371 -50.94 -40.44 -34.83
C LYS A 371 -52.44 -40.27 -34.99
N GLU A 372 -53.05 -39.29 -34.30
CA GLU A 372 -54.48 -38.99 -34.43
C GLU A 372 -54.84 -38.57 -35.85
N LEU A 373 -54.06 -37.69 -36.49
CA LEU A 373 -54.29 -37.29 -37.88
C LEU A 373 -54.21 -38.46 -38.86
N LYS A 374 -53.29 -39.41 -38.64
CA LYS A 374 -53.22 -40.65 -39.45
C LYS A 374 -54.46 -41.51 -39.24
N ALA A 375 -54.87 -41.72 -37.99
CA ALA A 375 -56.07 -42.50 -37.67
C ALA A 375 -57.33 -41.86 -38.29
N GLN A 376 -57.50 -40.54 -38.17
CA GLN A 376 -58.59 -39.80 -38.80
C GLN A 376 -58.54 -39.91 -40.33
N LYS A 377 -57.35 -39.85 -40.94
CA LYS A 377 -57.21 -40.02 -42.40
C LYS A 377 -57.61 -41.43 -42.84
N GLU A 378 -57.23 -42.46 -42.11
CA GLU A 378 -57.65 -43.85 -42.37
C GLU A 378 -59.16 -44.01 -42.24
N GLU A 379 -59.77 -43.45 -41.20
CA GLU A 379 -61.22 -43.45 -40.99
C GLU A 379 -61.96 -42.72 -42.12
N ILE A 380 -61.46 -41.56 -42.54
CA ILE A 380 -62.01 -40.80 -43.68
C ILE A 380 -61.94 -41.64 -44.96
N GLU A 381 -60.85 -42.37 -45.21
CA GLU A 381 -60.75 -43.25 -46.38
C GLU A 381 -61.72 -44.44 -46.32
N VAL A 382 -61.98 -44.98 -45.13
CA VAL A 382 -63.02 -46.02 -44.93
C VAL A 382 -64.41 -45.44 -45.19
N LEU A 383 -64.75 -44.29 -44.61
CA LEU A 383 -66.04 -43.63 -44.79
C LEU A 383 -66.29 -43.25 -46.26
N LYS A 384 -65.27 -42.73 -46.97
CA LYS A 384 -65.36 -42.45 -48.42
C LYS A 384 -65.69 -43.69 -49.23
N LYS A 385 -65.08 -44.84 -48.91
CA LYS A 385 -65.40 -46.12 -49.57
C LYS A 385 -66.84 -46.55 -49.33
N GLN A 386 -67.35 -46.40 -48.10
CA GLN A 386 -68.73 -46.75 -47.76
C GLN A 386 -69.75 -45.84 -48.48
N VAL A 387 -69.48 -44.53 -48.56
CA VAL A 387 -70.32 -43.57 -49.31
C VAL A 387 -70.33 -43.85 -50.81
N ASN A 388 -69.21 -44.31 -51.38
CA ASN A 388 -69.13 -44.68 -52.79
C ASN A 388 -69.78 -46.04 -53.12
N LEU A 389 -70.01 -46.91 -52.13
CA LEU A 389 -70.75 -48.18 -52.27
C LEU A 389 -72.27 -48.03 -52.10
N SER A 390 -72.71 -46.88 -51.57
CA SER A 390 -74.12 -46.57 -51.31
C SER A 390 -74.72 -45.57 -52.31
N LYS A 391 -73.96 -45.20 -53.35
CA LYS A 391 -74.42 -44.58 -54.60
C LYS A 391 -74.37 -45.62 -55.70
#